data_AF-A0AAW6RQH3-F1
#
_entry.id   AF-A0AAW6RQH3-F1
#
_cell.length_a   1.000
_cell.length_b   1.000
_cell.length_c   1.000
_cell.angle_alpha   90.00
_cell.angle_beta   90.00
_cell.angle_gamma   90.00
#
_symmetry.space_group_name_H-M   'P 1'
#
loop_
_entity.id
_entity.type
_entity.pdbx_description
1 polymer ?
#
loop_
_entity_poly.entity_id
_entity_poly.type
_entity_poly.pdbx_seq_one_letter_code
_entity_poly.pdbx_strand_id
1 'polypeptide(L)'
;MMNTQTKPELFAPCFPMLSIKKSGIEVDADNVQFSFVVGSESIDCEIKAVELTDSIYVEQQFHPEFGCDVDYTKLEVDNKTLALVTRSDFEETPAGLHFILTESQVYELNEWLEADAVEKFEMAQG
;
A
#
# COMPACT_ATOMS: atom_id res chain seq x y z
N MET A 1 -40.37 5.96 27.07
CA MET A 1 -39.84 6.27 25.72
C MET A 1 -38.33 6.10 25.81
N MET A 2 -37.77 5.11 25.12
CA MET A 2 -36.31 4.97 25.00
C MET A 2 -35.98 5.15 23.51
N ASN A 3 -35.48 6.33 23.16
CA ASN A 3 -34.86 6.55 21.87
C ASN A 3 -33.44 5.99 21.95
N THR A 4 -33.29 4.70 21.65
CA THR A 4 -31.98 4.13 21.30
C THR A 4 -31.65 4.59 19.89
N GLN A 5 -31.15 5.82 19.76
CA GLN A 5 -30.52 6.27 18.53
C GLN A 5 -29.12 5.66 18.52
N THR A 6 -29.01 4.42 18.03
CA THR A 6 -27.71 3.83 17.67
C THR A 6 -27.07 4.74 16.63
N LYS A 7 -25.93 5.34 17.00
CA LYS A 7 -25.07 6.07 16.06
C LYS A 7 -24.83 5.16 14.85
N PRO A 8 -25.05 5.62 13.59
CA PRO A 8 -24.72 4.81 12.44
C PRO A 8 -23.23 4.49 12.51
N GLU A 9 -22.87 3.21 12.42
CA GLU A 9 -21.49 2.84 12.10
C GLU A 9 -21.21 3.43 10.72
N LEU A 10 -20.30 4.40 10.67
CA LEU A 10 -19.92 5.07 9.44
C LEU A 10 -18.97 4.12 8.71
N PHE A 11 -19.51 3.29 7.83
CA PHE A 11 -18.66 2.51 6.93
C PHE A 11 -17.97 3.49 5.99
N ALA A 12 -16.63 3.53 6.03
CA ALA A 12 -15.88 4.24 5.03
C ALA A 12 -16.17 3.59 3.65
N PRO A 13 -16.28 4.38 2.58
CA PRO A 13 -16.46 3.82 1.24
C PRO A 13 -15.28 2.91 0.87
N CYS A 14 -15.50 2.02 -0.09
CA CYS A 14 -14.45 1.22 -0.71
C CYS A 14 -14.74 1.07 -2.20
N PHE A 15 -13.71 0.79 -2.99
CA PHE A 15 -13.79 0.71 -4.45
C PHE A 15 -13.41 -0.69 -4.95
N PRO A 16 -14.21 -1.74 -4.68
CA PRO A 16 -13.82 -3.13 -4.90
C PRO A 16 -13.61 -3.51 -6.37
N MET A 17 -14.16 -2.72 -7.30
CA MET A 17 -14.07 -2.98 -8.74
C MET A 17 -12.85 -2.32 -9.40
N LEU A 18 -12.08 -1.54 -8.64
CA LEU A 18 -10.90 -0.84 -9.15
C LEU A 18 -9.63 -1.61 -8.83
N SER A 19 -8.73 -1.72 -9.80
CA SER A 19 -7.42 -2.35 -9.63
C SER A 19 -6.32 -1.29 -9.52
N ILE A 20 -5.32 -1.57 -8.69
CA ILE A 20 -4.19 -0.67 -8.50
C ILE A 20 -3.32 -0.68 -9.76
N LYS A 21 -3.00 0.51 -10.26
CA LYS A 21 -2.04 0.69 -11.34
C LYS A 21 -0.63 0.53 -10.76
N LYS A 22 -0.04 -0.65 -10.92
CA LYS A 22 1.32 -0.96 -10.42
C LYS A 22 2.41 -0.01 -10.98
N SER A 23 2.22 0.54 -12.19
CA SER A 23 3.14 1.52 -12.77
C SER A 23 2.84 2.94 -12.29
N GLY A 24 3.68 3.46 -11.40
CA GLY A 24 3.52 4.78 -10.78
C GLY A 24 3.12 4.73 -9.31
N ILE A 25 3.32 3.58 -8.65
CA ILE A 25 3.37 3.55 -7.18
C ILE A 25 4.67 4.26 -6.76
N GLU A 26 4.55 5.19 -5.82
CA GLU A 26 5.68 5.94 -5.28
C GLU A 26 5.64 5.87 -3.75
N VAL A 27 6.80 5.85 -3.13
CA VAL A 27 6.96 5.75 -1.68
C VAL A 27 7.81 6.92 -1.20
N ASP A 28 7.26 7.74 -0.30
CA ASP A 28 7.98 8.79 0.41
C ASP A 28 7.81 8.59 1.92
N ALA A 29 8.90 8.24 2.60
CA ALA A 29 8.89 7.78 3.99
C ALA A 29 7.85 6.66 4.23
N ASP A 30 6.80 6.93 5.01
CA ASP A 30 5.70 6.03 5.32
C ASP A 30 4.46 6.26 4.45
N ASN A 31 4.53 7.18 3.48
CA ASN A 31 3.43 7.51 2.59
C ASN A 31 3.55 6.73 1.28
N VAL A 32 2.55 5.91 0.99
CA VAL A 32 2.47 5.16 -0.27
C VAL A 32 1.46 5.85 -1.17
N GLN A 33 1.94 6.36 -2.31
CA GLN A 33 1.13 6.97 -3.35
C GLN A 33 0.84 5.93 -4.43
N PHE A 34 -0.42 5.83 -4.83
CA PHE A 34 -0.87 4.86 -5.82
C PHE A 34 -2.07 5.42 -6.58
N SER A 35 -2.39 4.83 -7.73
CA SER A 35 -3.56 5.25 -8.51
C SER A 35 -4.42 4.07 -8.93
N PHE A 36 -5.73 4.30 -9.01
CA PHE A 36 -6.64 3.45 -9.79
C PHE A 36 -6.76 4.02 -11.21
N VAL A 37 -6.85 3.15 -12.22
CA VAL A 37 -7.09 3.55 -13.61
C VAL A 37 -8.38 2.93 -14.12
N VAL A 38 -9.23 3.76 -14.72
CA VAL A 38 -10.48 3.35 -15.36
C VAL A 38 -10.50 3.96 -16.76
N GLY A 39 -10.16 3.15 -17.77
CA GLY A 39 -10.01 3.65 -19.13
C GLY A 39 -8.88 4.68 -19.24
N SER A 40 -9.22 5.93 -19.58
CA SER A 40 -8.28 7.06 -19.65
C SER A 40 -8.28 7.94 -18.39
N GLU A 41 -9.13 7.63 -17.41
CA GLU A 41 -9.33 8.41 -16.19
C GLU A 41 -8.60 7.76 -15.01
N SER A 42 -8.26 8.58 -14.03
CA SER A 42 -7.43 8.20 -12.89
C SER A 42 -7.97 8.72 -11.56
N ILE A 43 -7.74 7.94 -10.51
CA ILE A 43 -7.95 8.34 -9.11
C ILE A 43 -6.61 8.17 -8.42
N ASP A 44 -5.96 9.28 -8.11
CA ASP A 44 -4.69 9.31 -7.40
C ASP A 44 -4.97 9.33 -5.89
N CYS A 45 -4.27 8.47 -5.17
CA CYS A 45 -4.53 8.17 -3.78
C CYS A 45 -3.22 8.12 -2.98
N GLU A 46 -3.34 8.29 -1.67
CA GLU A 46 -2.27 7.99 -0.72
C GLU A 46 -2.78 7.19 0.47
N ILE A 47 -1.91 6.39 1.07
CA ILE A 47 -2.17 5.65 2.29
C ILE A 47 -0.91 5.60 3.14
N LYS A 48 -1.09 5.66 4.47
CA LYS A 48 0.01 5.44 5.41
C LYS A 48 0.30 3.96 5.56
N ALA A 49 1.57 3.59 5.39
CA ALA A 49 2.07 2.26 5.65
C ALA A 49 2.73 2.20 7.03
N VAL A 50 2.92 0.97 7.51
CA VAL A 50 3.70 0.67 8.70
C VAL A 50 5.05 0.12 8.28
N GLU A 51 6.11 0.61 8.91
CA GLU A 51 7.45 0.08 8.74
C GLU A 51 7.63 -1.20 9.55
N LEU A 52 8.13 -2.24 8.89
CA LEU A 52 8.41 -3.55 9.47
C LEU A 52 9.85 -3.96 9.13
N THR A 53 10.39 -4.84 9.97
CA THR A 53 11.65 -5.54 9.69
C THR A 53 11.33 -6.95 9.23
N ASP A 54 11.90 -7.34 8.10
CA ASP A 54 11.88 -8.70 7.58
C ASP A 54 13.30 -9.18 7.29
N SER A 55 13.48 -10.46 7.03
CA SER A 55 14.81 -11.06 6.84
C SER A 55 14.88 -11.84 5.54
N ILE A 56 15.94 -11.61 4.77
CA ILE A 56 16.26 -12.39 3.56
C ILE A 56 17.61 -13.09 3.73
N TYR A 57 17.70 -14.35 3.29
CA TYR A 57 18.95 -15.08 3.31
C TYR A 57 19.84 -14.68 2.13
N VAL A 58 21.02 -14.15 2.43
CA VAL A 58 22.00 -13.72 1.42
C VAL A 58 23.14 -14.71 1.35
N GLU A 59 23.32 -15.35 0.19
CA GLU A 59 24.49 -16.20 -0.08
C GLU A 59 25.72 -15.35 -0.43
N GLN A 60 26.89 -15.67 0.15
CA GLN A 60 28.13 -15.05 -0.27
C GLN A 60 28.67 -15.73 -1.53
N GLN A 61 28.87 -14.96 -2.61
CA GLN A 61 29.32 -15.49 -3.91
C GLN A 61 30.55 -16.40 -3.87
N PHE A 62 31.49 -16.13 -2.96
CA PHE A 62 32.75 -16.89 -2.86
C PHE A 62 32.79 -17.89 -1.70
N HIS A 63 31.85 -17.81 -0.77
CA HIS A 63 31.77 -18.67 0.41
C HIS A 63 30.31 -18.95 0.81
N PRO A 64 29.58 -19.78 0.07
CA PRO A 64 28.17 -20.06 0.33
C PRO A 64 27.90 -20.58 1.76
N GLU A 65 28.89 -21.23 2.38
CA GLU A 65 28.84 -21.70 3.77
C GLU A 65 28.76 -20.58 4.82
N PHE A 66 29.04 -19.33 4.42
CA PHE A 66 28.93 -18.14 5.26
C PHE A 66 27.74 -17.25 4.88
N GLY A 67 26.75 -17.79 4.16
CA GLY A 67 25.48 -17.08 3.97
C GLY A 67 24.82 -16.80 5.33
N CYS A 68 24.10 -15.69 5.40
CA CYS A 68 23.39 -15.31 6.62
C CYS A 68 22.07 -14.63 6.29
N ASP A 69 21.14 -14.71 7.23
CA ASP A 69 19.94 -13.87 7.20
C ASP A 69 20.35 -12.42 7.45
N VAL A 70 19.89 -11.54 6.58
CA VAL A 70 20.10 -10.10 6.67
C VAL A 70 18.74 -9.44 6.79
N ASP A 71 18.60 -8.64 7.84
CA ASP A 71 17.40 -7.86 8.06
C ASP A 71 17.32 -6.70 7.06
N TYR A 72 16.12 -6.48 6.53
CA TYR A 72 15.80 -5.33 5.71
C TYR A 72 14.48 -4.70 6.15
N THR A 73 14.34 -3.42 5.85
CA THR A 73 13.12 -2.66 6.16
C THR A 73 12.14 -2.81 5.01
N LYS A 74 10.88 -3.10 5.31
CA LYS A 74 9.76 -3.09 4.36
C LYS A 74 8.59 -2.27 4.89
N LEU A 75 7.75 -1.81 3.97
CA LEU A 75 6.49 -1.15 4.29
C LEU A 75 5.32 -2.10 4.05
N GLU A 76 4.32 -2.04 4.93
CA GLU A 76 3.08 -2.82 4.79
C GLU A 76 1.86 -1.93 5.05
N VAL A 77 0.85 -2.05 4.18
CA VAL A 77 -0.45 -1.40 4.35
C VAL A 77 -1.49 -2.40 4.87
N ASP A 78 -2.53 -1.90 5.53
CA ASP A 78 -3.66 -2.71 6.01
C ASP A 78 -5.02 -2.19 5.51
N ASN A 79 -6.08 -2.97 5.74
CA ASN A 79 -7.45 -2.60 5.38
C ASN A 79 -8.21 -1.84 6.49
N LYS A 80 -7.51 -1.34 7.50
CA LYS A 80 -8.08 -0.57 8.62
C LYS A 80 -7.66 0.90 8.53
N THR A 81 -6.54 1.16 7.88
CA THR A 81 -6.00 2.47 7.59
C THR A 81 -6.77 3.10 6.44
N LEU A 82 -7.21 4.34 6.63
CA LEU A 82 -7.93 5.07 5.60
C LEU A 82 -6.95 5.57 4.55
N ALA A 83 -7.20 5.23 3.30
CA ALA A 83 -6.60 5.88 2.15
C ALA A 83 -7.32 7.20 1.86
N LEU A 84 -6.61 8.14 1.24
CA LEU A 84 -7.10 9.45 0.88
C LEU A 84 -7.02 9.63 -0.64
N VAL A 85 -8.10 10.09 -1.25
CA VAL A 85 -8.06 10.57 -2.64
C VAL A 85 -7.39 11.94 -2.67
N THR A 86 -6.28 12.05 -3.40
CA THR A 86 -5.52 13.30 -3.56
C THR A 86 -5.93 14.05 -4.83
N ARG A 87 -6.28 13.31 -5.89
CA ARG A 87 -6.85 13.83 -7.14
C ARG A 87 -7.77 12.77 -7.76
N SER A 88 -8.84 13.20 -8.40
CA SER A 88 -9.70 12.33 -9.18
C SER A 88 -10.25 13.04 -10.40
N ASP A 89 -10.39 12.29 -11.48
CA ASP A 89 -11.11 12.72 -12.69
C ASP A 89 -12.64 12.51 -12.56
N PHE A 90 -13.11 11.83 -11.50
CA PHE A 90 -14.54 11.52 -11.26
C PHE A 90 -15.15 12.43 -10.19
N GLU A 91 -16.34 12.99 -10.45
CA GLU A 91 -17.05 13.83 -9.48
C GLU A 91 -17.49 13.05 -8.23
N GLU A 92 -17.72 11.75 -8.34
CA GLU A 92 -18.16 10.87 -7.25
C GLU A 92 -17.04 10.50 -6.27
N THR A 93 -15.78 10.72 -6.65
CA THR A 93 -14.60 10.44 -5.81
C THR A 93 -13.74 11.70 -5.65
N PRO A 94 -14.29 12.79 -5.07
CA PRO A 94 -13.57 14.05 -5.01
C PRO A 94 -12.31 13.95 -4.15
N ALA A 95 -11.32 14.78 -4.43
CA ALA A 95 -10.16 14.95 -3.58
C ALA A 95 -10.58 15.27 -2.13
N GLY A 96 -9.91 14.65 -1.16
CA GLY A 96 -10.29 14.71 0.26
C GLY A 96 -11.16 13.54 0.73
N LEU A 97 -11.67 12.70 -0.18
CA LEU A 97 -12.44 11.52 0.18
C LEU A 97 -11.57 10.46 0.84
N HIS A 98 -11.97 10.03 2.04
CA HIS A 98 -11.33 8.91 2.74
C HIS A 98 -12.06 7.61 2.43
N PHE A 99 -11.31 6.53 2.21
CA PHE A 99 -11.85 5.22 1.85
C PHE A 99 -10.98 4.09 2.41
N ILE A 100 -11.50 2.87 2.40
CA ILE A 100 -10.78 1.65 2.80
C ILE A 100 -10.43 0.83 1.55
N LEU A 101 -9.21 0.30 1.53
CA LEU A 101 -8.79 -0.69 0.54
C LEU A 101 -9.41 -2.05 0.83
N THR A 102 -9.81 -2.76 -0.21
CA THR A 102 -10.19 -4.17 -0.11
C THR A 102 -8.99 -5.06 0.19
N GLU A 103 -9.23 -6.26 0.70
CA GLU A 103 -8.16 -7.24 0.95
C GLU A 103 -7.33 -7.54 -0.30
N SER A 104 -7.97 -7.62 -1.48
CA SER A 104 -7.26 -7.82 -2.75
C SER A 104 -6.35 -6.65 -3.10
N GLN A 105 -6.82 -5.41 -2.88
CA GLN A 105 -6.02 -4.20 -3.14
C GLN A 105 -4.85 -4.08 -2.15
N VAL A 106 -5.08 -4.40 -0.87
CA VAL A 106 -4.01 -4.48 0.14
C VAL A 106 -2.96 -5.51 -0.26
N TYR A 107 -3.39 -6.70 -0.68
CA TYR A 107 -2.49 -7.74 -1.16
C TYR A 107 -1.66 -7.27 -2.36
N GLU A 108 -2.30 -6.69 -3.39
CA GLU A 108 -1.61 -6.19 -4.58
C GLU A 108 -0.59 -5.08 -4.26
N LEU A 109 -0.92 -4.18 -3.33
CA LEU A 109 -0.03 -3.10 -2.93
C LEU A 109 1.15 -3.62 -2.12
N ASN A 110 0.91 -4.53 -1.17
CA ASN A 110 1.96 -5.13 -0.35
C ASN A 110 2.91 -6.02 -1.17
N GLU A 111 2.40 -6.76 -2.16
CA GLU A 111 3.23 -7.52 -3.11
C GLU A 111 4.22 -6.59 -3.84
N TRP A 112 3.75 -5.41 -4.25
CA TRP A 112 4.61 -4.42 -4.90
C TRP A 112 5.61 -3.80 -3.93
N LEU A 113 5.17 -3.43 -2.72
CA LEU A 113 6.03 -2.83 -1.68
C LEU A 113 7.15 -3.78 -1.24
N GLU A 114 6.87 -5.07 -1.14
CA GLU A 114 7.88 -6.08 -0.83
C GLU A 114 8.92 -6.19 -1.95
N ALA A 115 8.49 -6.25 -3.21
CA ALA A 115 9.41 -6.30 -4.35
C ALA A 115 10.30 -5.05 -4.43
N ASP A 116 9.74 -3.86 -4.21
CA ASP A 116 10.49 -2.59 -4.16
C ASP A 116 11.49 -2.56 -2.99
N ALA A 117 11.11 -3.06 -1.81
CA ALA A 117 12.00 -3.14 -0.65
C ALA A 117 13.18 -4.10 -0.90
N VAL A 118 12.93 -5.26 -1.52
CA VAL A 118 13.98 -6.24 -1.88
C VAL A 118 14.92 -5.65 -2.94
N GLU A 119 14.39 -5.02 -4.00
CA GLU A 119 15.22 -4.40 -5.03
C GLU A 119 16.14 -3.31 -4.44
N LYS A 120 15.59 -2.44 -3.58
CA LYS A 120 16.37 -1.41 -2.88
C LYS A 120 17.43 -2.02 -1.95
N PHE A 121 17.09 -3.10 -1.25
CA PHE A 121 18.05 -3.83 -0.42
C PHE A 121 19.20 -4.38 -1.25
N GLU A 122 18.91 -5.11 -2.34
CA GLU A 122 19.93 -5.70 -3.22
C GLU A 122 20.83 -4.63 -3.85
N MET A 123 20.27 -3.50 -4.30
CA MET A 123 21.04 -2.38 -4.83
C MET A 123 21.97 -1.74 -3.79
N ALA A 124 21.60 -1.76 -2.50
CA ALA A 124 22.42 -1.23 -1.42
C ALA A 124 23.57 -2.17 -1.01
N GLN A 125 23.51 -3.46 -1.38
CA GLN A 125 24.58 -4.43 -1.13
C GLN A 125 25.66 -4.47 -2.24
N GLY A 126 25.41 -3.87 -3.41
CA GLY A 126 26.32 -3.82 -4.57
C GLY A 126 27.22 -2.59 -4.61
#